data_AF-A0A920NIM3-F1
#
_entry.id   AF-A0A920NIM3-F1
#
_cell.length_a   1.000
_cell.length_b   1.000
_cell.length_c   1.000
_cell.angle_alpha   90.00
_cell.angle_beta   90.00
_cell.angle_gamma   90.00
#
_symmetry.space_group_name_H-M   'P 1'
#
loop_
_entity.id
_entity.type
_entity.pdbx_description
1 polymer ?
#
loop_
_entity_poly.entity_id
_entity_poly.type
_entity_poly.pdbx_seq_one_letter_code
_entity_poly.pdbx_strand_id
1 'polypeptide(L)'
;MPNHAPLLTSLKPGELKVLKEGEESNIAVSGGFLEVLQNVVTILADTAERAEDIDFERAEAAMKRAQDKVDSSDSDMDLEKAIQALKRSQARVYVSKRKRASKSKTK
;
A
#
# COMPACT_ATOMS: atom_id res chain seq x y z
N MET A 1 -13.71 -9.38 -9.13
CA MET A 1 -14.93 -10.02 -9.66
C MET A 1 -14.86 -10.00 -11.17
N PRO A 2 -15.35 -11.04 -11.86
CA PRO A 2 -15.45 -11.02 -13.32
C PRO A 2 -16.47 -9.97 -13.79
N ASN A 3 -16.34 -9.51 -15.04
CA ASN A 3 -17.26 -8.59 -15.73
C ASN A 3 -17.43 -7.22 -15.06
N HIS A 4 -16.34 -6.68 -14.50
CA HIS A 4 -16.32 -5.29 -14.04
C HIS A 4 -16.37 -4.33 -15.25
N ALA A 5 -17.05 -3.20 -15.10
CA ALA A 5 -17.10 -2.17 -16.14
C ALA A 5 -15.67 -1.67 -16.47
N PRO A 6 -15.38 -1.31 -17.73
CA PRO A 6 -14.10 -0.71 -18.07
C PRO A 6 -13.81 0.52 -17.21
N LEU A 7 -12.61 0.59 -16.66
CA LEU A 7 -12.21 1.63 -15.70
C LEU A 7 -10.74 1.95 -15.89
N LEU A 8 -10.41 3.24 -15.91
CA LEU A 8 -9.05 3.74 -15.75
C LEU A 8 -9.04 4.74 -14.59
N THR A 9 -8.20 4.50 -13.59
CA THR A 9 -8.15 5.36 -12.40
C THR A 9 -6.75 5.44 -11.80
N SER A 10 -6.47 6.49 -11.05
CA SER A 10 -5.26 6.61 -10.25
C SER A 10 -5.41 5.91 -8.90
N LEU A 11 -4.29 5.39 -8.41
CA LEU A 11 -4.20 4.70 -7.13
C LEU A 11 -3.55 5.61 -6.10
N LYS A 12 -4.15 5.63 -4.91
CA LYS A 12 -3.53 6.19 -3.71
C LYS A 12 -2.66 5.11 -3.04
N PRO A 13 -1.64 5.49 -2.25
CA PRO A 13 -0.94 4.53 -1.40
C PRO A 13 -1.92 3.74 -0.52
N GLY A 14 -1.76 2.42 -0.44
CA GLY A 14 -2.71 1.57 0.28
C GLY A 14 -2.43 0.07 0.19
N GLU A 15 -3.38 -0.73 0.67
CA GLU A 15 -3.37 -2.20 0.57
C GLU A 15 -4.13 -2.65 -0.68
N LEU A 16 -3.48 -3.50 -1.47
CA LEU A 16 -4.14 -4.34 -2.47
C LEU A 16 -4.28 -5.76 -1.91
N LYS A 17 -5.52 -6.23 -1.87
CA LYS A 17 -5.85 -7.60 -1.49
C LYS A 17 -6.22 -8.40 -2.72
N VAL A 18 -5.48 -9.47 -2.97
CA VAL A 18 -5.72 -10.42 -4.07
C VAL A 18 -6.19 -11.74 -3.46
N LEU A 19 -7.37 -12.20 -3.89
CA LEU A 19 -7.90 -13.51 -3.53
C LEU A 19 -7.85 -14.41 -4.76
N LYS A 20 -7.03 -15.46 -4.71
CA LYS A 20 -6.93 -16.47 -5.78
C LYS A 20 -7.11 -17.84 -5.17
N GLU A 21 -8.11 -18.59 -5.62
CA GLU A 21 -8.33 -19.99 -5.20
C GLU A 21 -8.41 -20.19 -3.67
N GLY A 22 -8.92 -19.18 -2.95
CA GLY A 22 -9.00 -19.19 -1.48
C GLY A 22 -7.76 -18.67 -0.77
N GLU A 23 -6.65 -18.45 -1.47
CA GLU A 23 -5.44 -17.84 -0.93
C GLU A 23 -5.50 -16.31 -1.02
N GLU A 24 -5.29 -15.66 0.13
CA GLU A 24 -5.26 -14.21 0.24
C GLU A 24 -3.80 -13.70 0.24
N SER A 25 -3.47 -12.85 -0.73
CA SER A 25 -2.22 -12.09 -0.78
C SER A 25 -2.48 -10.62 -0.52
N ASN A 26 -1.74 -10.02 0.41
CA ASN A 26 -1.80 -8.59 0.73
C ASN A 26 -0.52 -7.90 0.27
N ILE A 27 -0.67 -6.81 -0.49
CA ILE A 27 0.41 -6.08 -1.15
C ILE A 27 0.27 -4.61 -0.79
N ALA A 28 1.34 -3.99 -0.29
CA ALA A 28 1.40 -2.55 -0.11
C ALA A 28 1.77 -1.89 -1.44
N VAL A 29 0.99 -0.90 -1.87
CA VAL A 29 1.30 -0.08 -3.04
C VAL A 29 1.49 1.37 -2.66
N SER A 30 2.41 2.05 -3.34
CA SER A 30 2.67 3.48 -3.12
C SER A 30 1.79 4.43 -3.93
N GLY A 31 1.01 3.91 -4.87
CA GLY A 31 0.27 4.68 -5.86
C GLY A 31 0.41 4.06 -7.25
N GLY A 32 0.00 4.80 -8.28
CA GLY A 32 0.08 4.37 -9.68
C GLY A 32 -1.28 4.44 -10.38
N PHE A 33 -1.54 3.50 -11.28
CA PHE A 33 -2.77 3.42 -12.06
C PHE A 33 -3.35 2.01 -12.07
N LEU A 34 -4.68 1.94 -12.19
CA LEU A 34 -5.42 0.71 -12.38
C LEU A 34 -6.28 0.82 -13.64
N GLU A 35 -6.17 -0.19 -14.48
CA GLU A 35 -6.96 -0.37 -15.69
C GLU A 35 -7.76 -1.66 -15.60
N VAL A 36 -9.03 -1.59 -15.99
CA VAL A 36 -9.91 -2.74 -16.19
C VAL A 36 -10.36 -2.73 -17.64
N LEU A 37 -10.01 -3.77 -18.39
CA LEU A 37 -10.40 -3.91 -19.79
C LEU A 37 -10.53 -5.39 -20.15
N GLN A 38 -11.61 -5.78 -20.86
CA GLN A 38 -11.81 -7.15 -21.35
C GLN A 38 -11.62 -8.25 -20.28
N ASN A 39 -12.16 -8.03 -19.07
CA ASN A 39 -12.01 -8.93 -17.91
C ASN A 39 -10.57 -9.11 -17.38
N VAL A 40 -9.65 -8.23 -17.80
CA VAL A 40 -8.28 -8.15 -17.28
C VAL A 40 -8.16 -6.89 -16.43
N VAL A 41 -7.55 -7.03 -15.26
CA VAL A 41 -7.18 -5.89 -14.40
C VAL A 41 -5.67 -5.74 -14.44
N THR A 42 -5.20 -4.61 -14.98
CA THR A 42 -3.78 -4.26 -15.04
C THR A 42 -3.50 -3.18 -13.99
N ILE A 43 -2.49 -3.41 -13.15
CA ILE A 43 -2.08 -2.47 -12.11
C ILE A 43 -0.64 -2.04 -12.40
N LEU A 44 -0.47 -0.76 -12.68
CA LEU A 44 0.82 -0.11 -12.91
C LEU A 44 1.15 0.71 -11.66
N ALA A 45 1.81 0.08 -10.69
CA ALA A 45 2.19 0.72 -9.44
C ALA A 45 3.64 1.20 -9.46
N ASP A 46 3.92 2.34 -8.83
CA ASP A 46 5.31 2.82 -8.70
C ASP A 46 6.15 1.86 -7.85
N THR A 47 5.54 1.33 -6.77
CA THR A 47 6.10 0.26 -5.93
C THR A 47 4.98 -0.67 -5.48
N ALA A 48 5.31 -1.96 -5.36
CA ALA A 48 4.43 -3.00 -4.86
C ALA A 48 5.24 -4.00 -4.01
N GLU A 49 4.99 -4.04 -2.70
CA GLU A 49 5.68 -4.94 -1.76
C GLU A 49 4.69 -5.92 -1.14
N ARG A 50 4.97 -7.23 -1.18
CA ARG A 50 4.13 -8.23 -0.50
C ARG A 50 4.30 -8.12 1.00
N ALA A 51 3.27 -8.50 1.77
CA ALA A 51 3.33 -8.49 3.23
C ALA A 51 4.53 -9.27 3.82
N GLU A 52 5.00 -10.31 3.12
CA GLU A 52 6.16 -11.10 3.53
C GLU A 52 7.51 -10.42 3.36
N ASP A 53 7.63 -9.55 2.35
CA ASP A 53 8.85 -8.83 1.97
C ASP A 53 9.06 -7.53 2.75
N ILE A 54 8.00 -7.03 3.41
CA ILE A 54 8.08 -5.79 4.17
C ILE A 54 8.80 -6.01 5.50
N ASP A 55 9.92 -5.30 5.68
CA ASP A 55 10.55 -5.10 6.98
C ASP A 55 9.74 -4.11 7.82
N PHE A 56 9.11 -4.63 8.88
CA PHE A 56 8.25 -3.87 9.77
C PHE A 56 8.99 -2.73 10.49
N GLU A 57 10.17 -3.02 11.06
CA GLU A 57 10.93 -2.04 11.85
C GLU A 57 11.38 -0.88 10.95
N ARG A 58 11.82 -1.20 9.73
CA ARG A 58 12.19 -0.19 8.74
C ARG A 58 10.98 0.64 8.29
N ALA A 59 9.83 0.01 8.10
CA ALA A 59 8.60 0.69 7.70
C ALA A 59 8.07 1.62 8.82
N GLU A 60 8.11 1.17 10.07
CA GLU A 60 7.69 1.94 11.23
C GLU A 60 8.61 3.15 11.48
N ALA A 61 9.93 2.95 11.42
CA ALA A 61 10.90 4.04 11.51
C ALA A 61 10.71 5.07 10.39
N ALA A 62 10.36 4.63 9.17
CA ALA A 62 10.04 5.54 8.06
C ALA A 62 8.74 6.31 8.29
N MET A 63 7.71 5.65 8.83
CA MET A 63 6.45 6.30 9.20
C MET A 63 6.67 7.38 10.24
N LYS A 64 7.41 7.08 11.31
CA LYS A 64 7.73 8.05 12.36
C LYS A 64 8.49 9.26 11.81
N ARG A 65 9.55 9.03 11.03
CA ARG A 65 10.31 10.11 10.37
C ARG A 65 9.45 10.97 9.44
N ALA A 66 8.48 10.36 8.74
CA ALA A 66 7.57 11.12 7.89
C ALA A 66 6.55 11.92 8.70
N GLN A 67 6.07 11.39 9.82
CA GLN A 67 5.19 12.09 10.76
C GLN A 67 5.90 13.31 11.36
N ASP A 68 7.10 13.13 11.89
CA ASP A 68 7.89 14.23 12.47
C ASP A 68 8.09 15.36 11.45
N LYS A 69 8.29 15.02 10.17
CA LYS A 69 8.39 16.00 9.08
C LYS A 69 7.07 16.71 8.77
N VAL A 70 5.93 16.02 8.82
CA VAL A 70 4.61 16.66 8.67
C VAL A 70 4.42 17.69 9.77
N ASP A 71 4.80 17.35 10.99
CA ASP A 71 4.62 18.21 12.17
C ASP A 71 5.59 19.41 12.18
N SER A 72 6.76 19.27 11.54
CA SER A 72 7.80 20.30 11.49
C SER A 72 7.91 21.02 10.14
N SER A 73 6.95 20.86 9.21
CA SER A 73 7.03 21.45 7.87
C SER A 73 6.63 22.93 7.88
N ASP A 74 7.53 23.80 7.41
CA ASP A 74 7.32 25.25 7.34
C ASP A 74 6.81 25.74 5.97
N SER A 75 6.76 24.86 4.96
CA SER A 75 6.31 25.18 3.59
C SER A 75 5.27 24.19 3.08
N ASP A 76 4.33 24.67 2.26
CA ASP A 76 3.26 23.84 1.69
C ASP A 76 3.79 22.69 0.82
N MET A 77 4.87 22.94 0.07
CA MET A 77 5.49 21.92 -0.78
C MET A 77 6.17 20.81 0.03
N ASP A 78 6.84 21.16 1.13
CA ASP A 78 7.50 20.19 2.00
C ASP A 78 6.46 19.39 2.80
N LEU A 79 5.39 20.06 3.24
CA LEU A 79 4.25 19.42 3.87
C LEU A 79 3.60 18.38 2.95
N GLU A 80 3.35 18.73 1.68
CA GLU A 80 2.75 17.78 0.73
C GLU A 80 3.63 16.55 0.53
N LYS A 81 4.94 16.74 0.34
CA LYS A 81 5.90 15.63 0.22
C LYS A 81 5.94 14.77 1.47
N ALA A 82 5.91 15.38 2.66
CA ALA A 82 5.89 14.69 3.94
C ALA A 82 4.61 13.86 4.10
N ILE A 83 3.45 14.41 3.75
CA ILE A 83 2.16 13.70 3.76
C ILE A 83 2.19 12.51 2.82
N GLN A 84 2.73 12.65 1.60
CA GLN A 84 2.83 11.52 0.66
C GLN A 84 3.77 10.43 1.19
N ALA A 85 4.90 10.81 1.79
CA ALA A 85 5.82 9.85 2.42
C ALA A 85 5.18 9.13 3.62
N LEU A 86 4.38 9.84 4.41
CA LEU A 86 3.64 9.29 5.54
C LEU A 86 2.62 8.26 5.06
N LYS A 87 1.79 8.60 4.08
CA LYS A 87 0.77 7.69 3.52
C LYS A 87 1.39 6.40 2.98
N ARG A 88 2.51 6.49 2.24
CA ARG A 88 3.23 5.30 1.75
C ARG A 88 3.74 4.44 2.90
N SER A 89 4.32 5.05 3.93
CA SER A 89 4.87 4.31 5.08
C SER A 89 3.77 3.67 5.92
N GLN A 90 2.64 4.34 6.11
CA GLN A 90 1.45 3.81 6.77
C GLN A 90 0.91 2.57 6.04
N ALA A 91 0.83 2.60 4.70
CA ALA A 91 0.40 1.45 3.91
C ALA A 91 1.31 0.24 4.15
N ARG A 92 2.64 0.42 4.15
CA ARG A 92 3.62 -0.65 4.43
C ARG A 92 3.47 -1.22 5.84
N VAL A 93 3.35 -0.36 6.86
CA VAL A 93 3.12 -0.77 8.26
C VAL A 93 1.81 -1.54 8.39
N TYR A 94 0.74 -1.09 7.74
CA TYR A 94 -0.56 -1.75 7.77
C TYR A 94 -0.51 -3.15 7.14
N VAL A 95 0.05 -3.28 5.94
CA VAL A 95 0.14 -4.55 5.22
C VAL A 95 1.07 -5.54 5.93
N SER A 96 2.21 -5.09 6.46
CA SER A 96 3.12 -5.97 7.21
C SER A 96 2.48 -6.59 8.46
N LYS A 97 1.48 -5.93 9.07
CA LYS A 97 0.72 -6.49 10.20
C LYS A 97 -0.22 -7.64 9.77
N ARG A 98 -0.65 -7.72 8.50
CA ARG A 98 -1.45 -8.84 7.97
C ARG A 98 -0.72 -10.18 8.06
N LYS A 99 0.61 -10.18 7.85
CA LYS A 99 1.49 -11.34 8.06
C LYS A 99 1.38 -11.90 9.47
N ARG A 100 1.31 -11.02 10.49
CA ARG A 100 1.23 -11.41 11.91
C ARG A 100 -0.13 -12.02 12.25
N ALA A 101 -1.22 -11.50 11.68
CA ALA A 101 -2.57 -12.02 11.92
C ALA A 101 -2.82 -13.41 11.31
N SER A 102 -2.30 -13.68 10.11
CA SER A 102 -2.38 -15.01 9.47
C SER A 102 -1.65 -16.09 10.27
N LYS A 103 -0.44 -15.80 10.79
CA LYS A 103 0.32 -16.74 11.62
C LYS A 103 -0.36 -17.05 12.98
N SER A 104 -1.12 -16.12 13.54
CA SER A 104 -1.84 -16.33 14.82
C SER A 104 -3.05 -17.26 14.72
N LYS A 105 -3.59 -17.50 13.51
CA LYS A 105 -4.75 -18.40 13.31
C LYS A 105 -4.36 -19.87 13.10
N THR A 106 -3.07 -20.17 12.98
CA THR A 106 -2.54 -21.53 12.74
C THR A 106 -1.95 -22.16 14.01
N LYS A 107 -2.16 -21.55 15.17
CA LYS A 107 -1.68 -22.02 16.47
C LYS A 107 -2.84 -22.13 17.44
#